data_AF-A0A6U5W488-F1
#
_entry.id   AF-A0A6U5W488-F1
#
_cell.length_a   1.000
_cell.length_b   1.000
_cell.length_c   1.000
_cell.angle_alpha   90.00
_cell.angle_beta   90.00
_cell.angle_gamma   90.00
#
_symmetry.space_group_name_H-M   'P 1'
#
loop_
_entity.id
_entity.type
_entity.pdbx_description
1 polymer ?
#
loop_
_entity_poly.entity_id
_entity_poly.type
_entity_poly.pdbx_seq_one_letter_code
_entity_poly.pdbx_strand_id
1 'polypeptide(L)'
;MSESHLRQVRVFSESPGSFIEYYSREFEDAFMEVLRRKGEHVRTKANSIWMEVIADRHHVHLNATRWVSLTEFVKYLGREGKAEVDEDEEGKWYVRYVNRDPEKIRRQEALAKKEKMDLDDHERAQKMVERQIKEAQKALQKKGIDSGAKAVTEADCELKREEGDVISLGSLMGAASSKSSITTQKAFDEDEDKDTRASTTKDVGGGASSSSAGQKRKLTAVEEIMLKEKRQKEEEALKKAKQQEEESQRCEHEDWLHRGIVVKVLNKKLADGKYYKQKGVVQMVHGKFVGEVKMNESGHVLKLDQEHLETVLPNFGGEVLVVNGKFRGQVGVLKALEEDKFSAVVRLEDGSTRNIPYEHVSKLA
;
A
#
# COMPACT_ATOMS: atom_id res chain seq x y z
N MET A 1 -10.81 23.05 34.89
CA MET A 1 -10.69 21.69 34.35
C MET A 1 -12.00 21.34 33.65
N SER A 2 -11.95 20.93 32.38
CA SER A 2 -13.14 20.67 31.56
C SER A 2 -13.87 19.39 31.98
N GLU A 3 -15.19 19.35 31.85
CA GLU A 3 -16.01 18.15 32.07
C GLU A 3 -15.57 16.98 31.16
N SER A 4 -15.08 17.28 29.95
CA SER A 4 -14.49 16.28 29.05
C SER A 4 -13.25 15.60 29.65
N HIS A 5 -12.40 16.37 30.34
CA HIS A 5 -11.24 15.83 31.03
C HIS A 5 -11.67 14.97 32.22
N LEU A 6 -12.65 15.42 33.01
CA LEU A 6 -13.21 14.63 34.13
C LEU A 6 -13.87 13.32 33.65
N ARG A 7 -14.56 13.35 32.52
CA ARG A 7 -15.14 12.16 31.88
C ARG A 7 -14.05 11.20 31.43
N GLN A 8 -12.96 11.70 30.86
CA GLN A 8 -11.83 10.88 30.43
C GLN A 8 -11.07 10.27 31.62
N VAL A 9 -10.91 11.02 32.71
CA VAL A 9 -10.37 10.49 33.98
C VAL A 9 -11.30 9.41 34.55
N ARG A 10 -12.62 9.60 34.49
CA ARG A 10 -13.59 8.60 34.95
C ARG A 10 -13.53 7.31 34.12
N VAL A 11 -13.51 7.43 32.80
CA VAL A 11 -13.38 6.29 31.88
C VAL A 11 -12.07 5.55 32.11
N PHE A 12 -10.97 6.27 32.35
CA PHE A 12 -9.70 5.66 32.73
C PHE A 12 -9.79 4.89 34.07
N SER A 13 -10.50 5.44 35.06
CA SER A 13 -10.70 4.77 36.36
C SER A 13 -11.56 3.51 36.30
N GLU A 14 -12.48 3.44 35.35
CA GLU A 14 -13.38 2.28 35.16
C GLU A 14 -12.67 1.09 34.52
N SER A 15 -11.60 1.29 33.75
CA SER A 15 -10.89 0.22 33.05
C SER A 15 -9.40 0.54 32.79
N PRO A 16 -8.55 0.68 33.82
CA PRO A 16 -7.15 1.07 33.62
C PRO A 16 -6.36 0.06 32.78
N GLY A 17 -6.70 -1.24 32.86
CA GLY A 17 -5.98 -2.30 32.15
C GLY A 17 -6.08 -2.20 30.62
N SER A 18 -7.26 -1.91 30.08
CA SER A 18 -7.45 -1.82 28.61
C SER A 18 -6.73 -0.61 28.02
N PHE A 19 -6.70 0.51 28.74
CA PHE A 19 -5.93 1.70 28.32
C PHE A 19 -4.43 1.43 28.36
N ILE A 20 -3.92 0.79 29.41
CA ILE A 20 -2.50 0.42 29.50
C ILE A 20 -2.13 -0.52 28.36
N GLU A 21 -2.97 -1.51 28.04
CA GLU A 21 -2.72 -2.42 26.92
C GLU A 21 -2.73 -1.70 25.56
N TYR A 22 -3.68 -0.79 25.35
CA TYR A 22 -3.76 0.02 24.13
C TYR A 22 -2.50 0.88 23.96
N TYR A 23 -2.13 1.67 24.98
CA TYR A 23 -0.93 2.50 24.93
C TYR A 23 0.35 1.68 24.82
N SER A 24 0.40 0.49 25.42
CA SER A 24 1.55 -0.40 25.29
C SER A 24 1.70 -0.93 23.87
N ARG A 25 0.60 -1.23 23.16
CA ARG A 25 0.65 -1.64 21.74
C ARG A 25 1.09 -0.49 20.85
N GLU A 26 0.50 0.68 21.01
CA GLU A 26 0.87 1.89 20.24
C GLU A 26 2.35 2.23 20.42
N PHE A 27 2.85 2.16 21.67
CA PHE A 27 4.26 2.39 21.96
C PHE A 27 5.17 1.33 21.30
N GLU A 28 4.77 0.07 21.38
CA GLU A 28 5.50 -1.03 20.77
C GLU A 28 5.58 -0.89 19.25
N ASP A 29 4.46 -0.59 18.60
CA ASP A 29 4.36 -0.41 17.15
C ASP A 29 5.22 0.78 16.69
N ALA A 30 5.16 1.92 17.38
CA ALA A 30 6.01 3.08 17.10
C ALA A 30 7.50 2.76 17.24
N PHE A 31 7.89 2.04 18.30
CA PHE A 31 9.28 1.62 18.50
C PHE A 31 9.75 0.65 17.41
N MET A 32 8.89 -0.32 17.04
CA MET A 32 9.18 -1.30 16.00
C MET A 32 9.22 -0.66 14.61
N GLU A 33 8.46 0.40 14.34
CA GLU A 33 8.51 1.14 13.09
C GLU A 33 9.87 1.82 12.90
N VAL A 34 10.37 2.51 13.94
CA VAL A 34 11.72 3.09 13.93
C VAL A 34 12.77 2.01 13.72
N LEU A 35 12.61 0.86 14.38
CA LEU A 35 13.54 -0.26 14.26
C LEU A 35 13.52 -0.87 12.84
N ARG A 36 12.35 -0.97 12.22
CA ARG A 36 12.19 -1.40 10.81
C ARG A 36 12.86 -0.43 9.83
N ARG A 37 12.79 0.88 10.10
CA ARG A 37 13.40 1.92 9.26
C ARG A 37 14.93 1.82 9.23
N LYS A 38 15.56 1.42 10.35
CA LYS A 38 17.01 1.23 10.46
C LYS A 38 17.50 -0.04 9.77
N GLY A 39 16.62 -1.01 9.58
CA GLY A 39 16.91 -2.26 8.88
C GLY A 39 17.45 -3.37 9.77
N GLU A 40 17.37 -4.60 9.27
CA GLU A 40 17.64 -5.86 9.98
C GLU A 40 19.12 -6.06 10.33
N HIS A 41 20.04 -5.46 9.58
CA HIS A 41 21.48 -5.69 9.76
C HIS A 41 22.15 -4.71 10.74
N VAL A 42 21.44 -3.69 11.23
CA VAL A 42 22.04 -2.62 12.03
C VAL A 42 21.71 -2.81 13.51
N ARG A 43 22.74 -3.17 14.29
CA ARG A 43 22.65 -3.15 15.76
C ARG A 43 22.61 -1.70 16.25
N THR A 44 21.50 -1.29 16.85
CA THR A 44 21.28 0.10 17.28
C THR A 44 21.11 0.19 18.80
N LYS A 45 21.61 1.26 19.41
CA LYS A 45 21.40 1.53 20.84
C LYS A 45 19.91 1.77 21.13
N ALA A 46 19.36 1.09 22.13
CA ALA A 46 17.96 1.25 22.54
C ALA A 46 17.59 2.72 22.82
N ASN A 47 18.47 3.46 23.50
CA ASN A 47 18.24 4.87 23.81
C ASN A 47 18.17 5.76 22.54
N SER A 48 18.92 5.43 21.48
CA SER A 48 18.86 6.18 20.23
C SER A 48 17.52 5.97 19.51
N ILE A 49 16.95 4.76 19.58
CA ILE A 49 15.63 4.47 19.03
C ILE A 49 14.55 5.19 19.85
N TRP A 50 14.65 5.13 21.19
CA TRP A 50 13.75 5.84 22.08
C TRP A 50 13.76 7.36 21.84
N MET A 51 14.93 7.98 21.66
CA MET A 51 15.04 9.41 21.32
C MET A 51 14.35 9.77 20.00
N GLU A 52 14.36 8.85 19.03
CA GLU A 52 13.69 9.04 17.73
C GLU A 52 12.16 8.88 17.88
N VAL A 53 11.70 7.93 18.69
CA VAL A 53 10.27 7.78 19.02
C VAL A 53 9.72 9.03 19.70
N ILE A 54 10.44 9.60 20.67
CA ILE A 54 9.98 10.82 21.36
C ILE A 54 10.11 12.10 20.52
N ALA A 55 10.78 12.03 19.36
CA ALA A 55 10.86 13.17 18.44
C ALA A 55 9.48 13.47 17.81
N ASP A 56 8.62 12.46 17.70
CA ASP A 56 7.25 12.63 17.22
C ASP A 56 6.39 13.35 18.26
N ARG A 57 5.61 14.35 17.81
CA ARG A 57 4.75 15.14 18.71
C ARG A 57 3.65 14.31 19.39
N HIS A 58 3.22 13.22 18.76
CA HIS A 58 2.12 12.37 19.23
C HIS A 58 2.61 11.05 19.84
N HIS A 59 3.86 11.00 20.31
CA HIS A 59 4.39 9.79 20.93
C HIS A 59 3.71 9.48 22.27
N VAL A 60 3.59 8.19 22.56
CA VAL A 60 3.17 7.70 23.88
C VAL A 60 4.38 7.74 24.81
N HIS A 61 4.26 8.43 25.93
CA HIS A 61 5.31 8.46 26.94
C HIS A 61 5.43 7.09 27.63
N LEU A 62 6.66 6.67 27.98
CA LEU A 62 6.95 5.34 28.55
C LEU A 62 6.09 5.04 29.80
N ASN A 63 5.92 6.03 30.68
CA ASN A 63 5.09 5.94 31.89
C ASN A 63 3.61 5.60 31.64
N ALA A 64 3.09 5.75 30.41
CA ALA A 64 1.72 5.38 30.06
C ALA A 64 1.59 3.89 29.69
N THR A 65 2.69 3.17 29.57
CA THR A 65 2.74 1.76 29.19
C THR A 65 2.87 0.84 30.40
N ARG A 66 2.81 -0.46 30.17
CA ARG A 66 3.05 -1.49 31.20
C ARG A 66 4.51 -1.60 31.67
N TRP A 67 5.45 -0.92 31.01
CA TRP A 67 6.88 -1.02 31.30
C TRP A 67 7.35 0.20 32.10
N VAL A 68 8.04 -0.05 33.21
CA VAL A 68 8.52 1.00 34.12
C VAL A 68 9.80 1.66 33.59
N SER A 69 10.59 0.92 32.83
CA SER A 69 11.86 1.40 32.26
C SER A 69 12.07 0.90 30.83
N LEU A 70 12.86 1.66 30.04
CA LEU A 70 13.22 1.27 28.68
C LEU A 70 13.92 -0.09 28.65
N THR A 71 14.72 -0.39 29.66
CA THR A 71 15.41 -1.67 29.82
C THR A 71 14.42 -2.83 29.99
N GLU A 72 13.35 -2.64 30.75
CA GLU A 72 12.30 -3.65 30.91
C GLU A 72 11.57 -3.92 29.60
N PHE A 73 11.26 -2.87 28.84
CA PHE A 73 10.68 -2.99 27.51
C PHE A 73 11.60 -3.73 26.54
N VAL A 74 12.89 -3.42 26.53
CA VAL A 74 13.87 -4.09 25.66
C VAL A 74 13.99 -5.58 26.03
N LYS A 75 14.02 -5.93 27.32
CA LYS A 75 13.99 -7.33 27.77
C LYS A 75 12.71 -8.06 27.33
N TYR A 76 11.57 -7.36 27.33
CA TYR A 76 10.31 -7.89 26.82
C TYR A 76 10.39 -8.20 25.31
N LEU A 77 10.94 -7.29 24.50
CA LEU A 77 11.12 -7.51 23.06
C LEU A 77 11.97 -8.75 22.75
N GLY A 78 13.03 -8.97 23.53
CA GLY A 78 13.86 -10.18 23.45
C GLY A 78 13.10 -11.45 23.81
N ARG A 79 12.27 -11.41 24.86
CA ARG A 79 11.44 -12.56 25.28
C ARG A 79 10.39 -12.95 24.24
N GLU A 80 9.78 -11.98 23.58
CA GLU A 80 8.82 -12.26 22.50
C GLU A 80 9.49 -12.61 21.16
N GLY A 81 10.81 -12.44 21.06
CA GLY A 81 11.56 -12.70 19.83
C GLY A 81 11.20 -11.76 18.68
N LYS A 82 10.72 -10.55 19.01
CA LYS A 82 10.44 -9.49 18.03
C LYS A 82 11.70 -8.73 17.64
N ALA A 83 12.65 -8.66 18.56
CA ALA A 83 13.96 -8.10 18.33
C ALA A 83 15.01 -8.94 19.05
N GLU A 84 16.21 -8.97 18.50
CA GLU A 84 17.38 -9.54 19.13
C GLU A 84 18.03 -8.46 19.99
N VAL A 85 18.36 -8.83 21.22
CA VAL A 85 18.73 -7.89 22.27
C VAL A 85 20.06 -8.32 22.85
N ASP A 86 21.03 -7.40 22.80
CA ASP A 86 22.37 -7.63 23.30
C ASP A 86 22.72 -6.57 24.34
N GLU A 87 23.22 -7.03 25.49
CA GLU A 87 23.83 -6.17 26.51
C GLU A 87 25.33 -6.07 26.26
N ASP A 88 25.86 -4.85 26.35
CA ASP A 88 27.29 -4.56 26.21
C ASP A 88 27.99 -4.51 27.57
N GLU A 89 29.33 -4.53 27.60
CA GLU A 89 30.12 -4.55 28.85
C GLU A 89 29.90 -3.29 29.72
N GLU A 90 29.41 -2.20 29.13
CA GLU A 90 29.04 -0.95 29.81
C GLU A 90 27.58 -0.92 30.31
N GLY A 91 26.82 -2.02 30.21
CA GLY A 91 25.41 -2.09 30.61
C GLY A 91 24.45 -1.35 29.66
N LYS A 92 24.90 -1.03 28.44
CA LYS A 92 24.09 -0.39 27.40
C LYS A 92 23.38 -1.46 26.58
N TRP A 93 22.08 -1.26 26.36
CA TRP A 93 21.23 -2.18 25.60
C TRP A 93 21.24 -1.83 24.11
N TYR A 94 21.51 -2.84 23.29
CA TYR A 94 21.42 -2.77 21.85
C TYR A 94 20.31 -3.69 21.34
N VAL A 95 19.64 -3.23 20.30
CA VAL A 95 18.50 -3.91 19.71
C VAL A 95 18.72 -4.04 18.21
N ARG A 96 18.45 -5.24 17.68
CA ARG A 96 18.45 -5.57 16.26
C ARG A 96 17.07 -6.06 15.86
N TYR A 97 16.52 -5.52 14.78
CA TYR A 97 15.22 -5.96 14.25
C TYR A 97 15.32 -7.39 13.72
N VAL A 98 14.36 -8.26 14.09
CA VAL A 98 14.22 -9.59 13.51
C VAL A 98 12.97 -9.59 12.64
N ASN A 99 13.11 -9.81 11.34
CA ASN A 99 11.97 -9.84 10.46
C ASN A 99 11.29 -11.21 10.48
N ARG A 100 10.08 -11.29 11.04
CA ARG A 100 9.29 -12.54 11.14
C ARG A 100 8.20 -12.67 10.08
N ASP A 101 8.21 -11.84 9.03
CA ASP A 101 7.24 -11.95 7.94
C ASP A 101 7.47 -13.25 7.14
N PRO A 102 6.50 -14.19 7.11
CA PRO A 102 6.66 -15.49 6.46
C PRO A 102 6.86 -15.40 4.95
N GLU A 103 6.39 -14.31 4.32
CA GLU A 103 6.56 -14.07 2.89
C GLU A 103 8.01 -13.72 2.52
N LYS A 104 8.69 -12.96 3.38
CA LYS A 104 10.11 -12.62 3.17
C LYS A 104 11.01 -13.81 3.43
N ILE A 105 10.72 -14.59 4.48
CA ILE A 105 11.43 -15.85 4.76
C ILE A 105 11.30 -16.79 3.55
N ARG A 106 10.07 -16.99 3.02
CA ARG A 106 9.86 -17.81 1.81
C ARG A 106 10.59 -17.30 0.58
N ARG A 107 10.64 -15.98 0.38
CA ARG A 107 11.36 -15.38 -0.76
C ARG A 107 12.87 -15.56 -0.63
N GLN A 108 13.41 -15.40 0.57
CA GLN A 108 14.83 -15.64 0.86
C GLN A 108 15.20 -17.11 0.71
N GLU A 109 14.39 -18.03 1.23
CA GLU A 109 14.59 -19.47 1.03
C GLU A 109 14.51 -19.87 -0.44
N ALA A 110 13.58 -19.28 -1.21
CA ALA A 110 13.47 -19.51 -2.65
C ALA A 110 14.70 -18.99 -3.42
N LEU A 111 15.20 -17.81 -3.04
CA LEU A 111 16.43 -17.24 -3.61
C LEU A 111 17.65 -18.10 -3.27
N ALA A 112 17.82 -18.48 -2.00
CA ALA A 112 18.92 -19.34 -1.57
C ALA A 112 18.86 -20.74 -2.22
N LYS A 113 17.65 -21.28 -2.41
CA LYS A 113 17.46 -22.53 -3.15
C LYS A 113 17.84 -22.37 -4.63
N LYS A 114 17.47 -21.25 -5.25
CA LYS A 114 17.85 -20.95 -6.64
C LYS A 114 19.37 -20.81 -6.77
N GLU A 115 20.00 -20.03 -5.90
CA GLU A 115 21.46 -19.85 -5.88
C GLU A 115 22.19 -21.18 -5.68
N LYS A 116 21.67 -22.05 -4.80
CA LYS A 116 22.22 -23.39 -4.62
C LYS A 116 22.10 -24.25 -5.88
N MET A 117 21.00 -24.15 -6.63
CA MET A 117 20.84 -24.86 -7.91
C MET A 117 21.77 -24.29 -8.98
N ASP A 118 21.90 -22.96 -9.06
CA ASP A 118 22.79 -22.27 -9.99
C ASP A 118 24.27 -22.62 -9.71
N LEU A 119 24.66 -22.76 -8.45
CA LEU A 119 26.02 -23.18 -8.04
C LEU A 119 26.30 -24.64 -8.46
N ASP A 120 25.36 -25.55 -8.23
CA ASP A 120 25.47 -26.97 -8.62
C ASP A 120 25.52 -27.11 -10.16
N ASP A 121 24.76 -26.30 -10.90
CA ASP A 121 24.80 -26.23 -12.36
C ASP A 121 26.12 -25.62 -12.86
N HIS A 122 26.66 -24.62 -12.19
CA HIS A 122 27.96 -24.04 -12.51
C HIS A 122 29.09 -25.05 -12.32
N GLU A 123 29.08 -25.82 -11.23
CA GLU A 123 30.06 -26.90 -11.02
C GLU A 123 29.96 -28.00 -12.09
N ARG A 124 28.74 -28.36 -12.50
CA ARG A 124 28.52 -29.29 -13.61
C ARG A 124 29.06 -28.74 -14.93
N ALA A 125 28.81 -27.47 -15.23
CA ALA A 125 29.28 -26.81 -16.44
C ALA A 125 30.81 -26.70 -16.46
N GLN A 126 31.44 -26.33 -15.34
CA GLN A 126 32.90 -26.28 -15.21
C GLN A 126 33.55 -27.62 -15.49
N LYS A 127 33.02 -28.73 -14.95
CA LYS A 127 33.52 -30.09 -15.23
C LYS A 127 33.39 -30.46 -16.71
N MET A 128 32.32 -30.03 -17.39
CA MET A 128 32.14 -30.30 -18.82
C MET A 128 33.15 -29.54 -19.68
N VAL A 129 33.37 -28.27 -19.37
CA VAL A 129 34.38 -27.43 -20.05
C VAL A 129 35.79 -27.97 -19.81
N GLU A 130 36.12 -28.34 -18.56
CA GLU A 130 37.42 -28.92 -18.23
C GLU A 130 37.66 -30.22 -19.00
N ARG A 131 36.64 -31.07 -19.16
CA ARG A 131 36.73 -32.28 -19.96
C ARG A 131 37.05 -31.96 -21.42
N GLN A 132 36.37 -30.98 -22.02
CA GLN A 132 36.60 -30.56 -23.40
C GLN A 132 38.01 -29.97 -23.59
N ILE A 133 38.49 -29.15 -22.64
CA ILE A 133 39.86 -28.61 -22.66
C ILE A 133 40.87 -29.75 -22.60
N LYS A 134 40.67 -30.73 -21.71
CA LYS A 134 41.57 -31.87 -21.56
C LYS A 134 41.61 -32.75 -22.80
N GLU A 135 40.46 -32.96 -23.45
CA GLU A 135 40.38 -33.68 -24.73
C GLU A 135 41.06 -32.88 -25.85
N ALA A 136 40.84 -31.56 -25.94
CA ALA A 136 41.49 -30.68 -26.90
C ALA A 136 43.02 -30.63 -26.71
N GLN A 137 43.49 -30.56 -25.46
CA GLN A 137 44.92 -30.63 -25.11
C GLN A 137 45.54 -31.97 -25.49
N LYS A 138 44.86 -33.08 -25.22
CA LYS A 138 45.31 -34.41 -25.65
C LYS A 138 45.34 -34.55 -27.16
N ALA A 139 44.38 -33.97 -27.88
CA ALA A 139 44.35 -33.96 -29.34
C ALA A 139 45.49 -33.10 -29.92
N LEU A 140 45.80 -31.95 -29.31
CA LEU A 140 46.96 -31.12 -29.66
C LEU A 140 48.28 -31.87 -29.44
N GLN A 141 48.43 -32.55 -28.30
CA GLN A 141 49.61 -33.37 -28.00
C GLN A 141 49.75 -34.55 -28.98
N LYS A 142 48.65 -35.21 -29.34
CA LYS A 142 48.64 -36.27 -30.36
C LYS A 142 48.98 -35.77 -31.77
N LYS A 143 48.67 -34.51 -32.08
CA LYS A 143 49.07 -33.85 -33.34
C LYS A 143 50.54 -33.39 -33.34
N GLY A 144 51.29 -33.60 -32.26
CA GLY A 144 52.74 -33.44 -32.26
C GLY A 144 53.21 -32.00 -32.54
N ILE A 145 52.53 -31.00 -31.98
CA ILE A 145 53.01 -29.61 -31.99
C ILE A 145 53.72 -29.37 -30.66
N ASP A 146 55.05 -29.31 -30.71
CA ASP A 146 55.88 -28.87 -29.59
C ASP A 146 55.55 -27.41 -29.24
N SER A 147 55.46 -27.17 -27.95
CA SER A 147 55.22 -25.88 -27.34
C SER A 147 56.33 -24.89 -27.69
N GLY A 148 56.09 -24.03 -28.67
CA GLY A 148 57.02 -22.95 -28.97
C GLY A 148 56.56 -22.00 -30.06
N ALA A 149 55.54 -21.17 -29.81
CA ALA A 149 55.42 -19.86 -30.46
C ALA A 149 54.28 -19.01 -29.88
N LYS A 150 54.69 -17.84 -29.39
CA LYS A 150 54.13 -16.50 -29.60
C LYS A 150 52.64 -16.25 -29.32
N ALA A 151 52.45 -15.20 -28.52
CA ALA A 151 51.32 -14.29 -28.52
C ALA A 151 50.46 -14.39 -29.79
N VAL A 152 49.17 -14.72 -29.58
CA VAL A 152 48.12 -14.54 -30.57
C VAL A 152 48.02 -13.03 -30.83
N THR A 153 48.70 -12.56 -31.88
CA THR A 153 48.37 -11.30 -32.53
C THR A 153 47.04 -11.47 -33.26
N GLU A 154 46.26 -10.40 -33.28
CA GLU A 154 44.82 -10.27 -33.61
C GLU A 154 44.43 -10.60 -35.08
N ALA A 155 45.01 -11.63 -35.71
CA ALA A 155 44.89 -11.86 -37.16
C ALA A 155 44.21 -13.18 -37.58
N ASP A 156 43.75 -14.03 -36.66
CA ASP A 156 43.07 -15.30 -36.99
C ASP A 156 41.61 -15.37 -36.49
N CYS A 157 40.91 -14.23 -36.51
CA CYS A 157 39.45 -14.14 -36.43
C CYS A 157 38.82 -13.74 -37.78
N GLU A 158 39.40 -14.18 -38.90
CA GLU A 158 38.73 -14.10 -40.20
C GLU A 158 37.92 -15.37 -40.46
N LEU A 159 36.64 -15.34 -40.10
CA LEU A 159 35.63 -16.18 -40.74
C LEU A 159 35.56 -15.75 -42.21
N LYS A 160 36.28 -16.46 -43.09
CA LYS A 160 36.10 -16.36 -44.53
C LYS A 160 34.65 -16.71 -44.87
N ARG A 161 33.83 -15.69 -45.13
CA ARG A 161 32.65 -15.84 -45.99
C ARG A 161 33.17 -15.99 -47.40
N GLU A 162 32.98 -17.16 -47.95
CA GLU A 162 33.06 -17.36 -49.39
C GLU A 162 31.81 -16.70 -49.97
N GLU A 163 32.00 -15.62 -50.73
CA GLU A 163 30.93 -14.94 -51.46
C GLU A 163 30.23 -15.96 -52.38
N GLY A 164 28.95 -16.23 -52.15
CA GLY A 164 28.19 -17.03 -53.11
C GLY A 164 26.80 -17.51 -52.70
N ASP A 165 26.49 -17.71 -51.41
CA ASP A 165 25.18 -18.22 -51.01
C ASP A 165 24.37 -17.20 -50.23
N VAL A 166 23.43 -16.61 -50.96
CA VAL A 166 22.34 -15.76 -50.46
C VAL A 166 21.48 -16.59 -49.51
N ILE A 167 21.63 -16.39 -48.20
CA ILE A 167 20.66 -16.90 -47.21
C ILE A 167 19.39 -16.06 -47.37
N SER A 168 18.49 -16.54 -48.23
CA SER A 168 17.14 -16.02 -48.39
C SER A 168 16.35 -16.29 -47.10
N LEU A 169 16.36 -15.33 -46.17
CA LEU A 169 15.41 -15.25 -45.07
C LEU A 169 14.05 -14.86 -45.66
N GLY A 170 13.40 -15.84 -46.28
CA GLY A 170 12.06 -15.73 -46.83
C GLY A 170 11.06 -15.48 -45.71
N SER A 171 10.46 -14.30 -45.77
CA SER A 171 9.20 -13.98 -45.11
C SER A 171 8.18 -15.08 -45.43
N LEU A 172 7.82 -15.87 -44.41
CA LEU A 172 6.74 -16.83 -44.44
C LEU A 172 5.85 -16.62 -43.21
N MET A 173 5.45 -15.37 -42.96
CA MET A 173 4.20 -15.08 -42.27
C MET A 173 3.14 -14.78 -43.33
N GLY A 174 2.53 -15.86 -43.83
CA GLY A 174 1.31 -15.77 -44.61
C GLY A 174 0.16 -15.35 -43.70
N ALA A 175 -0.46 -14.22 -44.05
CA ALA A 175 -1.81 -13.92 -43.62
C ALA A 175 -2.78 -14.84 -44.39
N ALA A 176 -3.56 -15.64 -43.66
CA ALA A 176 -4.77 -16.26 -44.20
C ALA A 176 -5.85 -16.28 -43.12
N SER A 177 -6.85 -15.43 -43.35
CA SER A 177 -8.16 -15.44 -42.71
C SER A 177 -8.97 -16.61 -43.26
N SER A 178 -9.56 -17.41 -42.38
CA SER A 178 -10.81 -18.12 -42.71
C SER A 178 -11.58 -18.50 -41.44
N LYS A 179 -12.71 -17.82 -41.26
CA LYS A 179 -13.88 -18.34 -40.54
C LYS A 179 -14.30 -19.68 -41.17
N SER A 180 -14.68 -20.67 -40.37
CA SER A 180 -16.00 -21.33 -40.50
C SER A 180 -16.29 -22.33 -39.38
N SER A 181 -17.49 -22.18 -38.78
CA SER A 181 -18.46 -23.22 -38.36
C SER A 181 -18.01 -24.39 -37.47
N ILE A 182 -18.50 -24.47 -36.23
CA ILE A 182 -19.72 -25.22 -35.83
C ILE A 182 -19.60 -26.73 -36.07
N THR A 183 -19.55 -27.51 -34.98
CA THR A 183 -20.33 -28.75 -34.80
C THR A 183 -20.32 -29.12 -33.32
N THR A 184 -21.49 -28.88 -32.74
CA THR A 184 -22.13 -29.53 -31.61
C THR A 184 -21.79 -31.02 -31.49
N GLN A 185 -21.36 -31.46 -30.30
CA GLN A 185 -21.82 -32.73 -29.75
C GLN A 185 -22.26 -32.53 -28.30
N LYS A 186 -23.54 -32.82 -28.12
CA LYS A 186 -24.32 -32.92 -26.90
C LYS A 186 -24.42 -34.42 -26.56
N ALA A 187 -24.78 -34.69 -25.31
CA ALA A 187 -25.19 -35.97 -24.71
C ALA A 187 -24.05 -36.67 -23.93
N PHE A 188 -24.23 -37.11 -22.68
CA PHE A 188 -25.44 -37.58 -22.00
C PHE A 188 -25.47 -37.15 -20.52
N ASP A 189 -26.66 -36.73 -20.10
CA ASP A 189 -27.21 -36.80 -18.75
C ASP A 189 -27.55 -38.26 -18.46
N GLU A 190 -27.31 -38.74 -17.24
CA GLU A 190 -28.22 -39.70 -16.58
C GLU A 190 -27.97 -39.73 -15.06
N ASP A 191 -29.02 -39.29 -14.36
CA ASP A 191 -29.27 -39.33 -12.93
C ASP A 191 -29.16 -40.74 -12.31
N GLU A 192 -28.74 -40.80 -11.05
CA GLU A 192 -29.31 -41.75 -10.09
C GLU A 192 -29.61 -41.03 -8.77
N ASP A 193 -30.82 -40.48 -8.68
CA ASP A 193 -31.51 -40.22 -7.43
C ASP A 193 -32.34 -41.47 -7.10
N LYS A 194 -32.13 -42.05 -5.91
CA LYS A 194 -32.94 -43.16 -5.39
C LYS A 194 -33.45 -42.81 -4.01
N ASP A 195 -34.58 -42.12 -4.00
CA ASP A 195 -35.43 -41.93 -2.83
C ASP A 195 -36.50 -43.01 -2.77
N THR A 196 -36.52 -43.79 -1.68
CA THR A 196 -37.66 -44.64 -1.30
C THR A 196 -38.10 -44.33 0.13
N ARG A 197 -38.99 -43.34 0.22
CA ARG A 197 -40.32 -43.31 0.88
C ARG A 197 -40.56 -44.12 2.17
N ALA A 198 -41.24 -43.42 3.09
CA ALA A 198 -42.22 -43.84 4.13
C ALA A 198 -41.70 -43.61 5.57
N SER A 199 -42.44 -43.02 6.52
CA SER A 199 -43.87 -42.66 6.61
C SER A 199 -44.11 -41.89 7.92
N THR A 200 -45.03 -40.91 7.85
CA THR A 200 -46.16 -40.64 8.77
C THR A 200 -45.99 -40.89 10.28
N THR A 201 -46.15 -39.84 11.12
CA THR A 201 -47.33 -39.61 12.00
C THR A 201 -47.13 -38.46 13.00
N LYS A 202 -48.18 -37.63 13.13
CA LYS A 202 -48.79 -36.98 14.33
C LYS A 202 -47.96 -35.99 15.17
N ASP A 203 -48.36 -34.73 15.36
CA ASP A 203 -49.53 -34.11 16.04
C ASP A 203 -49.23 -33.67 17.49
N VAL A 204 -49.81 -32.53 17.86
CA VAL A 204 -49.99 -31.91 19.20
C VAL A 204 -48.84 -31.12 19.87
N GLY A 205 -48.96 -29.79 19.82
CA GLY A 205 -49.36 -28.98 20.99
C GLY A 205 -48.29 -28.39 21.95
N GLY A 206 -48.30 -27.05 22.04
CA GLY A 206 -48.46 -26.35 23.32
C GLY A 206 -47.25 -26.04 24.21
N GLY A 207 -46.98 -24.74 24.40
CA GLY A 207 -46.91 -24.14 25.74
C GLY A 207 -45.59 -24.17 26.53
N ALA A 208 -44.89 -23.03 26.48
CA ALA A 208 -44.22 -22.30 27.57
C ALA A 208 -43.54 -23.01 28.79
N SER A 209 -42.29 -22.55 29.00
CA SER A 209 -41.57 -22.29 30.25
C SER A 209 -41.14 -23.46 31.17
N SER A 210 -39.82 -23.66 31.31
CA SER A 210 -39.06 -23.20 32.48
C SER A 210 -37.61 -23.71 32.45
N SER A 211 -36.77 -22.94 33.13
CA SER A 211 -35.32 -22.99 33.31
C SER A 211 -34.66 -24.35 33.59
N SER A 212 -33.54 -24.64 32.93
CA SER A 212 -32.40 -25.31 33.55
C SER A 212 -31.10 -25.04 32.78
N ALA A 213 -29.99 -25.18 33.50
CA ALA A 213 -28.65 -24.77 33.16
C ALA A 213 -28.06 -25.44 31.90
N GLY A 214 -27.25 -24.66 31.17
CA GLY A 214 -26.00 -25.17 30.59
C GLY A 214 -26.10 -26.23 29.49
N GLN A 215 -26.82 -25.97 28.40
CA GLN A 215 -26.55 -26.63 27.12
C GLN A 215 -26.64 -25.62 25.97
N LYS A 216 -25.49 -25.33 25.33
CA LYS A 216 -25.45 -24.57 24.08
C LYS A 216 -26.30 -25.34 23.06
N ARG A 217 -27.47 -24.79 22.71
CA ARG A 217 -28.26 -25.27 21.57
C ARG A 217 -27.33 -25.30 20.35
N LYS A 218 -27.05 -26.50 19.83
CA LYS A 218 -26.35 -26.63 18.56
C LYS A 218 -27.24 -25.97 17.52
N LEU A 219 -26.72 -24.91 16.89
CA LEU A 219 -27.41 -24.18 15.83
C LEU A 219 -27.89 -25.18 14.79
N THR A 220 -29.11 -25.00 14.30
CA THR A 220 -29.64 -25.86 13.24
C THR A 220 -28.83 -25.66 11.97
N ALA A 221 -28.69 -26.70 11.13
CA ALA A 221 -27.87 -26.63 9.91
C ALA A 221 -28.25 -25.45 8.98
N VAL A 222 -29.53 -25.04 9.00
CA VAL A 222 -30.06 -23.90 8.24
C VAL A 222 -29.62 -22.55 8.85
N GLU A 223 -29.57 -22.45 10.17
CA GLU A 223 -29.17 -21.23 10.89
C GLU A 223 -27.65 -20.98 10.77
N GLU A 224 -26.85 -22.04 10.66
CA GLU A 224 -25.42 -21.94 10.38
C GLU A 224 -25.13 -21.46 8.95
N ILE A 225 -25.97 -21.83 7.97
CA ILE A 225 -25.84 -21.39 6.58
C ILE A 225 -26.16 -19.88 6.45
N MET A 226 -27.25 -19.41 7.05
CA MET A 226 -27.60 -17.98 7.02
C MET A 226 -26.54 -17.09 7.69
N LEU A 227 -25.94 -17.56 8.79
CA LEU A 227 -24.90 -16.79 9.47
C LEU A 227 -23.62 -16.69 8.63
N LYS A 228 -23.28 -17.74 7.89
CA LYS A 228 -22.14 -17.75 6.96
C LYS A 228 -22.37 -16.81 5.78
N GLU A 229 -23.56 -16.82 5.18
CA GLU A 229 -23.90 -15.87 4.10
C GLU A 229 -23.88 -14.42 4.58
N LYS A 230 -24.43 -14.14 5.77
CA LYS A 230 -24.40 -12.79 6.34
C LYS A 230 -22.98 -12.32 6.59
N ARG A 231 -22.12 -13.18 7.15
CA ARG A 231 -20.71 -12.87 7.40
C ARG A 231 -19.94 -12.66 6.10
N GLN A 232 -20.20 -13.47 5.07
CA GLN A 232 -19.61 -13.28 3.73
C GLN A 232 -20.04 -11.95 3.11
N LYS A 233 -21.32 -11.59 3.24
CA LYS A 233 -21.84 -10.32 2.71
C LYS A 233 -21.28 -9.10 3.45
N GLU A 234 -21.12 -9.19 4.77
CA GLU A 234 -20.45 -8.15 5.58
C GLU A 234 -18.96 -8.04 5.23
N GLU A 235 -18.26 -9.15 5.03
CA GLU A 235 -16.85 -9.16 4.62
C GLU A 235 -16.66 -8.62 3.20
N GLU A 236 -17.58 -8.93 2.28
CA GLU A 236 -17.56 -8.39 0.92
C GLU A 236 -17.90 -6.89 0.89
N ALA A 237 -18.85 -6.44 1.72
CA ALA A 237 -19.16 -5.02 1.89
C ALA A 237 -17.96 -4.25 2.47
N LEU A 238 -17.27 -4.82 3.47
CA LEU A 238 -16.07 -4.24 4.05
C LEU A 238 -14.92 -4.20 3.03
N LYS A 239 -14.73 -5.25 2.23
CA LYS A 239 -13.74 -5.26 1.13
C LYS A 239 -14.06 -4.20 0.08
N LYS A 240 -15.32 -4.04 -0.32
CA LYS A 240 -15.75 -2.99 -1.25
C LYS A 240 -15.54 -1.59 -0.68
N ALA A 241 -15.86 -1.37 0.60
CA ALA A 241 -15.61 -0.10 1.27
C ALA A 241 -14.11 0.23 1.33
N LYS A 242 -13.28 -0.75 1.69
CA LYS A 242 -11.82 -0.60 1.77
C LYS A 242 -11.20 -0.35 0.40
N GLN A 243 -11.67 -1.03 -0.65
CA GLN A 243 -11.25 -0.77 -2.03
C GLN A 243 -11.67 0.62 -2.50
N GLN A 244 -12.87 1.10 -2.17
CA GLN A 244 -13.31 2.46 -2.51
C GLN A 244 -12.51 3.54 -1.77
N GLU A 245 -12.14 3.28 -0.52
CA GLU A 245 -11.30 4.17 0.28
C GLU A 245 -9.87 4.21 -0.26
N GLU A 246 -9.28 3.05 -0.58
CA GLU A 246 -7.97 2.95 -1.23
C GLU A 246 -7.96 3.60 -2.62
N GLU A 247 -9.03 3.45 -3.42
CA GLU A 247 -9.16 4.11 -4.72
C GLU A 247 -9.31 5.63 -4.58
N SER A 248 -10.05 6.09 -3.57
CA SER A 248 -10.20 7.52 -3.26
C SER A 248 -8.86 8.13 -2.84
N GLN A 249 -8.12 7.45 -1.96
CA GLN A 249 -6.77 7.85 -1.52
C GLN A 249 -5.77 7.84 -2.68
N ARG A 250 -5.88 6.89 -3.61
CA ARG A 250 -5.01 6.83 -4.80
C ARG A 250 -5.27 7.98 -5.78
N CYS A 251 -6.45 8.58 -5.72
CA CYS A 251 -6.86 9.72 -6.54
C CYS A 251 -6.64 11.08 -5.85
N GLU A 252 -6.28 11.11 -4.57
CA GLU A 252 -5.87 12.33 -3.86
C GLU A 252 -4.45 12.66 -4.26
N HIS A 253 -4.31 13.70 -5.08
CA HIS A 253 -3.00 14.18 -5.46
C HIS A 253 -2.61 15.34 -4.53
N GLU A 254 -1.36 15.34 -4.05
CA GLU A 254 -0.86 16.39 -3.16
C GLU A 254 -0.84 17.80 -3.80
N ASP A 255 -0.95 17.91 -5.14
CA ASP A 255 -0.83 19.16 -5.91
C ASP A 255 -2.20 19.70 -6.38
N TRP A 256 -3.00 20.24 -5.47
CA TRP A 256 -4.32 20.76 -5.84
C TRP A 256 -4.27 22.11 -6.57
N LEU A 257 -3.13 22.80 -6.58
CA LEU A 257 -3.06 24.14 -7.15
C LEU A 257 -3.18 24.12 -8.68
N HIS A 258 -4.16 24.86 -9.21
CA HIS A 258 -4.42 24.92 -10.65
C HIS A 258 -4.35 26.36 -11.17
N ARG A 259 -4.02 26.53 -12.45
CA ARG A 259 -4.10 27.84 -13.12
C ARG A 259 -5.56 28.24 -13.34
N GLY A 260 -5.84 29.53 -13.19
CA GLY A 260 -7.16 30.11 -13.51
C GLY A 260 -8.19 29.97 -12.40
N ILE A 261 -7.77 29.62 -11.18
CA ILE A 261 -8.66 29.58 -10.01
C ILE A 261 -8.48 30.81 -9.13
N VAL A 262 -9.53 31.15 -8.40
CA VAL A 262 -9.49 32.16 -7.33
C VAL A 262 -9.10 31.47 -6.02
N VAL A 263 -8.11 32.03 -5.34
CA VAL A 263 -7.62 31.55 -4.03
C VAL A 263 -7.61 32.69 -3.04
N LYS A 264 -7.61 32.34 -1.76
CA LYS A 264 -7.50 33.28 -0.65
C LYS A 264 -6.20 33.03 0.11
N VAL A 265 -5.47 34.09 0.40
CA VAL A 265 -4.15 33.99 1.05
C VAL A 265 -4.31 33.88 2.57
N LEU A 266 -3.71 32.88 3.20
CA LEU A 266 -3.76 32.63 4.65
C LEU A 266 -2.47 33.00 5.39
N ASN A 267 -1.40 33.37 4.68
CA ASN A 267 -0.12 33.70 5.32
C ASN A 267 -0.19 35.04 6.07
N LYS A 268 -0.10 34.99 7.41
CA LYS A 268 -0.08 36.17 8.29
C LYS A 268 1.28 36.87 8.36
N LYS A 269 2.37 36.15 8.07
CA LYS A 269 3.74 36.67 8.18
C LYS A 269 4.18 37.40 6.92
N LEU A 270 3.53 37.13 5.79
CA LEU A 270 3.88 37.72 4.51
C LEU A 270 3.53 39.21 4.49
N ALA A 271 4.54 40.06 4.26
CA ALA A 271 4.41 41.51 4.17
C ALA A 271 3.59 42.10 5.34
N ASP A 272 3.93 41.71 6.57
CA ASP A 272 3.26 42.12 7.81
C ASP A 272 1.74 41.87 7.82
N GLY A 273 1.30 40.83 7.11
CA GLY A 273 -0.10 40.43 7.04
C GLY A 273 -0.94 41.27 6.07
N LYS A 274 -0.32 42.11 5.24
CA LYS A 274 -1.02 42.97 4.26
C LYS A 274 -1.94 42.19 3.32
N TYR A 275 -1.57 40.96 2.96
CA TYR A 275 -2.33 40.12 2.02
C TYR A 275 -3.18 39.05 2.72
N TYR A 276 -3.19 39.03 4.06
CA TYR A 276 -3.94 38.02 4.81
C TYR A 276 -5.44 38.14 4.57
N LYS A 277 -6.09 37.02 4.23
CA LYS A 277 -7.51 36.89 3.85
C LYS A 277 -7.92 37.61 2.56
N GLN A 278 -6.99 38.19 1.82
CA GLN A 278 -7.29 38.77 0.52
C GLN A 278 -7.39 37.68 -0.56
N LYS A 279 -8.22 37.95 -1.57
CA LYS A 279 -8.43 37.06 -2.71
C LYS A 279 -7.51 37.44 -3.88
N GLY A 280 -7.04 36.43 -4.59
CA GLY A 280 -6.26 36.60 -5.80
C GLY A 280 -6.53 35.49 -6.81
N VAL A 281 -6.08 35.69 -8.03
CA VAL A 281 -6.20 34.74 -9.14
C VAL A 281 -4.85 34.09 -9.41
N VAL A 282 -4.83 32.77 -9.51
CA VAL A 282 -3.62 32.01 -9.88
C VAL A 282 -3.38 32.16 -11.39
N GLN A 283 -2.34 32.89 -11.77
CA GLN A 283 -1.99 33.10 -13.18
C GLN A 283 -1.16 31.95 -13.75
N MET A 284 -0.22 31.43 -12.95
CA MET A 284 0.69 30.35 -13.33
C MET A 284 1.01 29.50 -12.10
N VAL A 285 1.32 28.22 -12.32
CA VAL A 285 1.79 27.29 -11.30
C VAL A 285 3.20 26.84 -11.71
N HIS A 286 4.16 27.03 -10.82
CA HIS A 286 5.55 26.61 -10.97
C HIS A 286 5.76 25.27 -10.27
N GLY A 287 6.21 24.28 -11.04
CA GLY A 287 6.38 22.92 -10.55
C GLY A 287 5.02 22.29 -10.25
N LYS A 288 4.77 21.96 -8.98
CA LYS A 288 3.53 21.32 -8.52
C LYS A 288 2.82 22.09 -7.40
N PHE A 289 3.57 22.81 -6.57
CA PHE A 289 3.05 23.34 -5.30
C PHE A 289 3.05 24.88 -5.21
N VAL A 290 3.78 25.58 -6.09
CA VAL A 290 3.98 27.03 -5.98
C VAL A 290 3.18 27.77 -7.06
N GLY A 291 2.31 28.69 -6.68
CA GLY A 291 1.52 29.51 -7.60
C GLY A 291 1.96 30.97 -7.65
N GLU A 292 1.94 31.55 -8.84
CA GLU A 292 1.94 33.00 -9.04
C GLU A 292 0.51 33.52 -8.93
N VAL A 293 0.20 34.15 -7.80
CA VAL A 293 -1.11 34.69 -7.46
C VAL A 293 -1.12 36.20 -7.68
N LYS A 294 -1.99 36.68 -8.57
CA LYS A 294 -2.25 38.11 -8.75
C LYS A 294 -3.38 38.52 -7.81
N MET A 295 -3.09 39.42 -6.88
CA MET A 295 -4.06 39.93 -5.91
C MET A 295 -5.13 40.80 -6.59
N ASN A 296 -6.40 40.64 -6.22
CA ASN A 296 -7.50 41.37 -6.87
C ASN A 296 -7.55 42.85 -6.43
N GLU A 297 -7.24 43.13 -5.17
CA GLU A 297 -7.31 44.50 -4.61
C GLU A 297 -6.09 45.35 -4.95
N SER A 298 -4.89 44.78 -4.79
CA SER A 298 -3.63 45.51 -4.99
C SER A 298 -3.01 45.33 -6.37
N GLY A 299 -3.44 44.34 -7.15
CA GLY A 299 -2.85 44.00 -8.45
C GLY A 299 -1.44 43.39 -8.38
N HIS A 300 -0.87 43.25 -7.18
CA HIS A 300 0.46 42.68 -6.98
C HIS A 300 0.49 41.20 -7.29
N VAL A 301 1.59 40.72 -7.88
CA VAL A 301 1.81 39.30 -8.17
C VAL A 301 2.75 38.73 -7.10
N LEU A 302 2.29 37.68 -6.43
CA LEU A 302 2.99 37.02 -5.33
C LEU A 302 3.25 35.55 -5.69
N LYS A 303 4.45 35.06 -5.39
CA LYS A 303 4.79 33.63 -5.47
C LYS A 303 4.51 32.99 -4.12
N LEU A 304 3.50 32.13 -4.05
CA LEU A 304 3.06 31.49 -2.81
C LEU A 304 2.93 29.98 -2.99
N ASP A 305 3.35 29.26 -1.96
CA ASP A 305 3.10 27.82 -1.87
C ASP A 305 1.62 27.55 -1.55
N GLN A 306 1.10 26.43 -2.04
CA GLN A 306 -0.28 26.00 -1.81
C GLN A 306 -0.65 25.90 -0.33
N GLU A 307 0.28 25.63 0.59
CA GLU A 307 0.02 25.60 2.05
C GLU A 307 -0.47 26.95 2.59
N HIS A 308 -0.14 28.03 1.88
CA HIS A 308 -0.49 29.39 2.27
C HIS A 308 -1.75 29.90 1.56
N LEU A 309 -2.42 29.03 0.79
CA LEU A 309 -3.59 29.33 -0.02
C LEU A 309 -4.79 28.49 0.43
N GLU A 310 -5.97 29.08 0.30
CA GLU A 310 -7.26 28.44 0.58
C GLU A 310 -8.11 28.49 -0.70
N THR A 311 -8.84 27.42 -1.01
CA THR A 311 -9.84 27.44 -2.10
C THR A 311 -10.96 28.42 -1.76
N VAL A 312 -11.62 28.97 -2.77
CA VAL A 312 -12.71 29.93 -2.59
C VAL A 312 -13.92 29.45 -3.37
N LEU A 313 -15.05 29.25 -2.71
CA LEU A 313 -16.29 28.90 -3.40
C LEU A 313 -17.01 30.17 -3.92
N PRO A 314 -17.58 30.13 -5.14
CA PRO A 314 -18.41 31.22 -5.66
C PRO A 314 -19.81 31.19 -5.03
N ASN A 315 -20.64 32.16 -5.41
CA ASN A 315 -22.07 32.10 -5.11
C ASN A 315 -22.74 30.96 -5.89
N PHE A 316 -23.92 30.53 -5.43
CA PHE A 316 -24.74 29.54 -6.15
C PHE A 316 -24.96 29.97 -7.61
N GLY A 317 -24.83 29.01 -8.52
CA GLY A 317 -24.84 29.24 -9.97
C GLY A 317 -23.49 29.69 -10.54
N GLY A 318 -22.47 29.90 -9.72
CA GLY A 318 -21.12 30.24 -10.17
C GLY A 318 -20.33 29.04 -10.68
N GLU A 319 -19.41 29.31 -11.60
CA GLU A 319 -18.49 28.32 -12.16
C GLU A 319 -17.37 27.97 -11.18
N VAL A 320 -17.08 26.69 -11.09
CA VAL A 320 -16.05 26.10 -10.24
C VAL A 320 -15.20 25.12 -11.02
N LEU A 321 -13.96 24.98 -10.61
CA LEU A 321 -13.04 23.94 -11.05
C LEU A 321 -12.85 22.93 -9.93
N VAL A 322 -12.96 21.65 -10.27
CA VAL A 322 -12.56 20.57 -9.37
C VAL A 322 -11.04 20.46 -9.39
N VAL A 323 -10.41 20.76 -8.26
CA VAL A 323 -8.96 20.84 -8.13
C VAL A 323 -8.33 19.52 -7.66
N ASN A 324 -9.09 18.64 -7.02
CA ASN A 324 -8.58 17.35 -6.53
C ASN A 324 -9.63 16.22 -6.58
N GLY A 325 -9.18 14.98 -6.44
CA GLY A 325 -10.01 13.77 -6.46
C GLY A 325 -10.36 13.26 -7.86
N LYS A 326 -11.37 12.38 -7.95
CA LYS A 326 -11.73 11.63 -9.17
C LYS A 326 -12.08 12.52 -10.38
N PHE A 327 -12.60 13.72 -10.14
CA PHE A 327 -13.06 14.63 -11.19
C PHE A 327 -12.10 15.81 -11.39
N ARG A 328 -10.85 15.69 -10.95
CA ARG A 328 -9.82 16.74 -11.08
C ARG A 328 -9.73 17.27 -12.52
N GLY A 329 -9.68 18.60 -12.65
CA GLY A 329 -9.58 19.32 -13.91
C GLY A 329 -10.92 19.56 -14.61
N GLN A 330 -12.04 19.02 -14.10
CA GLN A 330 -13.35 19.28 -14.67
C GLN A 330 -13.94 20.59 -14.15
N VAL A 331 -14.58 21.33 -15.05
CA VAL A 331 -15.36 22.52 -14.74
C VAL A 331 -16.79 22.12 -14.42
N GLY A 332 -17.44 22.87 -13.55
CA GLY A 332 -18.83 22.67 -13.19
C GLY A 332 -19.47 23.92 -12.62
N VAL A 333 -20.76 23.80 -12.29
CA VAL A 333 -21.56 24.88 -11.70
C VAL A 333 -21.98 24.47 -10.29
N LEU A 334 -21.72 25.35 -9.32
CA LEU A 334 -22.10 25.15 -7.93
C LEU A 334 -23.62 25.31 -7.76
N LYS A 335 -24.32 24.30 -7.23
CA LYS A 335 -25.77 24.37 -7.00
C LYS A 335 -26.16 24.59 -5.54
N ALA A 336 -25.55 23.82 -4.65
CA ALA A 336 -25.90 23.80 -3.24
C ALA A 336 -24.64 23.52 -2.40
N LEU A 337 -24.70 23.87 -1.13
CA LEU A 337 -23.65 23.66 -0.13
C LEU A 337 -24.27 22.84 1.01
N GLU A 338 -23.61 21.75 1.40
CA GLU A 338 -23.95 20.94 2.57
C GLU A 338 -22.93 21.25 3.67
N GLU A 339 -23.26 22.20 4.55
CA GLU A 339 -22.37 22.63 5.64
C GLU A 339 -22.08 21.50 6.64
N ASP A 340 -23.07 20.63 6.90
CA ASP A 340 -22.94 19.50 7.83
C ASP A 340 -21.86 18.49 7.42
N LYS A 341 -21.60 18.36 6.11
CA LYS A 341 -20.62 17.43 5.54
C LYS A 341 -19.42 18.12 4.92
N PHE A 342 -19.33 19.44 5.04
CA PHE A 342 -18.28 20.27 4.43
C PHE A 342 -18.11 20.01 2.92
N SER A 343 -19.24 19.90 2.21
CA SER A 343 -19.26 19.42 0.84
C SER A 343 -20.19 20.22 -0.07
N ALA A 344 -19.76 20.41 -1.32
CA ALA A 344 -20.42 21.20 -2.34
C ALA A 344 -21.07 20.31 -3.39
N VAL A 345 -22.33 20.60 -3.71
CA VAL A 345 -23.06 19.92 -4.79
C VAL A 345 -22.76 20.65 -6.10
N VAL A 346 -21.92 20.04 -6.93
CA VAL A 346 -21.47 20.58 -8.22
C VAL A 346 -22.11 19.78 -9.34
N ARG A 347 -22.69 20.50 -10.31
CA ARG A 347 -23.07 19.90 -11.60
C ARG A 347 -21.88 20.04 -12.55
N LEU A 348 -21.27 18.93 -12.90
CA LEU A 348 -20.17 18.86 -13.85
C LEU A 348 -20.68 19.09 -15.28
N GLU A 349 -19.78 19.40 -16.20
CA GLU A 349 -20.10 19.54 -17.64
C GLU A 349 -20.67 18.26 -18.25
N ASP A 350 -20.35 17.09 -17.69
CA ASP A 350 -20.92 15.79 -18.08
C ASP A 350 -22.43 15.65 -17.77
N GLY A 351 -23.04 16.66 -17.14
CA GLY A 351 -24.44 16.70 -16.73
C GLY A 351 -24.72 15.99 -15.40
N SER A 352 -23.75 15.25 -14.86
CA SER A 352 -23.87 14.57 -13.57
C SER A 352 -23.75 15.58 -12.43
N THR A 353 -24.52 15.34 -11.36
CA THR A 353 -24.44 16.14 -10.14
C THR A 353 -23.72 15.31 -9.10
N ARG A 354 -22.59 15.82 -8.60
CA ARG A 354 -21.72 15.15 -7.64
C ARG A 354 -21.59 15.99 -6.39
N ASN A 355 -21.41 15.32 -5.27
CA ASN A 355 -21.09 15.96 -4.01
C ASN A 355 -19.57 15.86 -3.80
N ILE A 356 -18.90 17.00 -3.67
CA ILE A 356 -17.44 17.13 -3.67
C ILE A 356 -17.01 17.98 -2.47
N PRO A 357 -16.00 17.59 -1.66
CA PRO A 357 -15.52 18.38 -0.53
C PRO A 357 -15.10 19.81 -0.91
N TYR A 358 -15.22 20.76 0.02
CA TYR A 358 -14.84 22.17 -0.21
C TYR A 358 -13.36 22.36 -0.59
N GLU A 359 -12.48 21.51 -0.05
CA GLU A 359 -11.04 21.56 -0.36
C GLU A 359 -10.74 21.15 -1.81
N HIS A 360 -11.65 20.40 -2.43
CA HIS A 360 -11.47 19.85 -3.79
C HIS A 360 -12.12 20.73 -4.86
N VAL A 361 -12.71 21.86 -4.50
CA VAL A 361 -13.43 22.75 -5.42
C VAL A 361 -13.00 24.19 -5.19
N SER A 362 -12.64 24.90 -6.26
CA SER A 362 -12.40 26.34 -6.19
C SER A 362 -13.11 27.09 -7.30
N LYS A 363 -13.42 28.35 -7.07
CA LYS A 363 -14.02 29.28 -8.02
C LYS A 363 -13.10 29.44 -9.23
N LEU A 364 -13.67 29.36 -10.42
CA LEU A 364 -12.99 29.69 -11.66
C LEU A 364 -12.94 31.23 -11.84
N ALA A 365 -11.79 31.75 -12.28
CA ALA A 365 -11.49 33.19 -12.31
C ALA A 365 -11.99 33.92 -13.55
#